data_AF-A0A1F5DI20-F1
#
_entry.id   AF-A0A1F5DI20-F1
#
_cell.length_a   1.000
_cell.length_b   1.000
_cell.length_c   1.000
_cell.angle_alpha   90.00
_cell.angle_beta   90.00
_cell.angle_gamma   90.00
#
_symmetry.space_group_name_H-M   'P 1'
#
loop_
_entity.id
_entity.type
_entity.pdbx_description
1 polymer ?
#
loop_
_entity_poly.entity_id
_entity_poly.type
_entity_poly.pdbx_seq_one_letter_code
_entity_poly.pdbx_strand_id
1 'polypeptide(L)'
;MKKLITIITALTVLLLTPVLVSAQGVQQRDRVQDPSTHAAATSPQGYQVQSQNQTQTQNQGVETQLRLATQHMEQLMNMKMLGDEIGSQIRTLAQEQVQNQAQIQAQVEKLESRSGLMKKLFGPDYKAIKNLNQQMEQNQTMIQQLEMLANQVQNQGEQTQLRTAIQALVQQNTALQNRVQAEEKVGSAFGWLFKLIS
;
A
#
# COMPACT_ATOMS: atom_id res chain seq x y z
N MET A 1 -54.13 -7.02 -6.00
CA MET A 1 -53.34 -7.38 -7.20
C MET A 1 -52.94 -6.11 -7.93
N LYS A 2 -51.64 -5.85 -8.08
CA LYS A 2 -50.98 -5.17 -9.21
C LYS A 2 -49.48 -5.12 -8.91
N LYS A 3 -48.72 -5.86 -9.72
CA LYS A 3 -47.25 -5.98 -9.67
C LYS A 3 -46.67 -4.73 -10.35
N LEU A 4 -45.67 -4.09 -9.74
CA LEU A 4 -44.89 -3.05 -10.39
C LEU A 4 -43.56 -3.65 -10.85
N ILE A 5 -43.44 -3.68 -12.18
CA ILE A 5 -42.25 -4.01 -12.95
C ILE A 5 -41.51 -2.69 -13.15
N THR A 6 -40.25 -2.61 -12.72
CA THR A 6 -39.39 -1.46 -13.05
C THR A 6 -38.22 -1.96 -13.88
N ILE A 7 -38.13 -1.38 -15.07
CA ILE A 7 -37.22 -1.72 -16.16
C ILE A 7 -35.84 -1.12 -15.89
N ILE A 8 -34.81 -1.96 -16.02
CA ILE A 8 -33.39 -1.61 -15.96
C ILE A 8 -33.01 -1.04 -17.33
N THR A 9 -32.72 0.25 -17.40
CA THR A 9 -32.15 0.87 -18.60
C THR A 9 -30.64 0.93 -18.48
N ALA A 10 -29.98 0.22 -19.40
CA ALA A 10 -28.54 0.10 -19.50
C ALA A 10 -27.87 1.45 -19.80
N LEU A 11 -26.90 1.84 -18.97
CA LEU A 11 -25.99 2.94 -19.26
C LEU A 11 -24.76 2.37 -19.99
N THR A 12 -24.72 2.59 -21.29
CA THR A 12 -23.64 2.17 -22.18
C THR A 12 -22.35 2.96 -21.94
N VAL A 13 -21.28 2.19 -21.80
CA VAL A 13 -19.86 2.56 -21.72
C VAL A 13 -19.41 3.24 -23.03
N LEU A 14 -18.76 4.41 -22.95
CA LEU A 14 -17.96 4.97 -24.04
C LEU A 14 -16.47 4.98 -23.63
N LEU A 15 -15.67 4.44 -24.53
CA LEU A 15 -14.28 4.00 -24.39
C LEU A 15 -13.27 5.15 -24.30
N LEU A 16 -12.27 4.95 -23.43
CA LEU A 16 -11.01 5.70 -23.37
C LEU A 16 -10.10 5.31 -24.56
N THR A 17 -9.48 6.32 -25.21
CA THR A 17 -8.29 6.14 -26.05
C THR A 17 -7.05 6.68 -25.32
N PRO A 18 -5.95 5.93 -25.19
CA PRO A 18 -4.69 6.44 -24.63
C PRO A 18 -3.88 7.25 -25.65
N VAL A 19 -3.32 8.37 -25.18
CA VAL A 19 -2.34 9.20 -25.89
C VAL A 19 -0.98 8.49 -25.89
N LEU A 20 -0.44 8.22 -27.07
CA LEU A 20 0.95 7.77 -27.28
C LEU A 20 1.87 9.00 -27.30
N VAL A 21 2.77 9.10 -26.32
CA VAL A 21 3.92 10.03 -26.34
C VAL A 21 5.14 9.23 -26.76
N SER A 22 5.68 9.52 -27.95
CA SER A 22 6.97 9.01 -28.43
C SER A 22 8.10 9.97 -28.06
N ALA A 23 9.13 9.44 -27.41
CA ALA A 23 10.40 10.10 -27.10
C ALA A 23 11.42 9.93 -28.25
N GLN A 24 12.35 10.90 -28.38
CA GLN A 24 13.63 10.96 -29.13
C GLN A 24 13.71 12.30 -29.89
N GLY A 25 14.77 13.11 -29.88
CA GLY A 25 16.10 13.00 -29.32
C GLY A 25 16.88 14.32 -29.51
N VAL A 26 17.99 14.39 -28.78
CA VAL A 26 19.16 15.29 -28.78
C VAL A 26 19.34 16.28 -29.95
N GLN A 27 19.61 17.57 -29.63
CA GLN A 27 20.61 18.38 -30.35
C GLN A 27 21.09 19.62 -29.55
N GLN A 28 22.27 19.46 -28.93
CA GLN A 28 23.47 20.31 -29.00
C GLN A 28 23.32 21.83 -29.27
N ARG A 29 23.83 22.66 -28.34
CA ARG A 29 24.52 23.91 -28.71
C ARG A 29 25.54 24.35 -27.66
N ASP A 30 26.72 24.68 -28.16
CA ASP A 30 27.93 25.20 -27.53
C ASP A 30 27.75 26.41 -26.61
N ARG A 31 28.58 26.48 -25.55
CA ARG A 31 29.60 27.53 -25.43
C ARG A 31 30.56 27.31 -24.25
N VAL A 32 31.83 27.53 -24.53
CA VAL A 32 33.00 27.58 -23.63
C VAL A 32 33.04 28.95 -22.93
N GLN A 33 33.34 28.99 -21.62
CA GLN A 33 34.08 30.09 -20.95
C GLN A 33 34.45 29.75 -19.49
N ASP A 34 35.72 29.97 -19.17
CA ASP A 34 36.40 30.00 -17.85
C ASP A 34 36.96 31.46 -17.69
N PRO A 35 37.50 32.00 -16.57
CA PRO A 35 37.38 31.77 -15.11
C PRO A 35 37.05 33.05 -14.29
N SER A 36 36.83 32.92 -12.96
CA SER A 36 36.98 33.92 -11.85
C SER A 36 36.07 35.19 -11.83
N THR A 37 35.26 35.51 -10.80
CA THR A 37 35.65 36.10 -9.49
C THR A 37 34.43 36.33 -8.55
N HIS A 38 34.67 36.22 -7.23
CA HIS A 38 34.01 36.79 -6.02
C HIS A 38 32.46 36.92 -5.87
N ALA A 39 31.90 36.31 -4.81
CA ALA A 39 31.44 37.00 -3.57
C ALA A 39 30.38 36.19 -2.79
N ALA A 40 30.42 36.31 -1.46
CA ALA A 40 29.61 35.62 -0.47
C ALA A 40 28.15 36.11 -0.39
N ALA A 41 27.21 35.19 -0.11
CA ALA A 41 25.99 35.47 0.67
C ALA A 41 25.20 34.18 1.02
N THR A 42 25.20 33.86 2.33
CA THR A 42 24.06 33.37 3.16
C THR A 42 23.16 32.20 2.70
N SER A 43 23.16 31.13 3.52
CA SER A 43 22.13 30.09 3.65
C SER A 43 20.72 30.69 3.92
N PRO A 44 19.61 29.98 3.58
CA PRO A 44 19.11 28.92 4.45
C PRO A 44 18.65 27.64 3.73
N GLN A 45 18.61 26.56 4.51
CA GLN A 45 18.21 25.21 4.15
C GLN A 45 16.85 25.17 3.44
N GLY A 46 16.88 24.94 2.13
CA GLY A 46 15.72 24.52 1.35
C GLY A 46 15.60 23.01 1.43
N TYR A 47 14.56 22.52 2.10
CA TYR A 47 14.14 21.12 2.04
C TYR A 47 13.78 20.78 0.58
N GLN A 48 14.74 20.22 -0.18
CA GLN A 48 14.44 19.52 -1.42
C GLN A 48 13.94 18.12 -1.06
N VAL A 49 12.63 17.97 -0.91
CA VAL A 49 11.96 16.67 -1.05
C VAL A 49 11.16 16.72 -2.34
N GLN A 50 11.84 16.59 -3.49
CA GLN A 50 11.13 16.40 -4.74
C GLN A 50 11.92 15.50 -5.69
N SER A 51 11.20 14.45 -6.14
CA SER A 51 11.53 13.52 -7.23
C SER A 51 12.25 12.23 -6.86
N GLN A 52 11.65 11.44 -5.95
CA GLN A 52 11.99 10.02 -5.79
C GLN A 52 10.78 9.07 -5.80
N ASN A 53 9.62 9.51 -6.32
CA ASN A 53 8.37 8.75 -6.21
C ASN A 53 7.96 7.93 -7.45
N GLN A 54 8.84 7.72 -8.44
CA GLN A 54 8.40 7.03 -9.68
C GLN A 54 9.33 5.92 -10.23
N THR A 55 10.45 5.59 -9.59
CA THR A 55 11.33 4.50 -10.08
C THR A 55 11.96 3.65 -8.96
N GLN A 56 11.23 3.40 -7.87
CA GLN A 56 11.63 2.44 -6.82
C GLN A 56 10.46 1.63 -6.26
N THR A 57 9.40 1.41 -7.03
CA THR A 57 8.33 0.47 -6.66
C THR A 57 8.65 -0.95 -7.14
N GLN A 58 9.86 -1.43 -6.85
CA GLN A 58 10.26 -2.80 -7.13
C GLN A 58 11.18 -3.26 -5.99
N ASN A 59 10.63 -4.10 -5.09
CA ASN A 59 11.28 -4.75 -3.94
C ASN A 59 11.55 -3.92 -2.67
N GLN A 60 10.63 -3.06 -2.25
CA GLN A 60 10.51 -2.81 -0.81
C GLN A 60 9.79 -4.02 -0.19
N GLY A 61 10.52 -4.88 0.51
CA GLY A 61 10.01 -6.12 1.10
C GLY A 61 8.81 -5.88 2.03
N VAL A 62 8.09 -6.95 2.39
CA VAL A 62 6.94 -6.92 3.30
C VAL A 62 7.25 -6.14 4.58
N GLU A 63 8.45 -6.29 5.12
CA GLU A 63 8.95 -5.56 6.29
C GLU A 63 8.97 -4.04 6.09
N THR A 64 9.39 -3.55 4.92
CA THR A 64 9.40 -2.11 4.64
C THR A 64 7.99 -1.55 4.62
N GLN A 65 7.05 -2.26 4.00
CA GLN A 65 5.66 -1.85 3.95
C GLN A 65 4.99 -1.91 5.33
N LEU A 66 5.37 -2.89 6.14
CA LEU A 66 4.97 -2.96 7.55
C LEU A 66 5.40 -1.71 8.32
N ARG A 67 6.69 -1.35 8.23
CA ARG A 67 7.24 -0.18 8.91
C ARG A 67 6.56 1.11 8.45
N LEU A 68 6.34 1.28 7.15
CA LEU A 68 5.68 2.48 6.61
C LEU A 68 4.24 2.60 7.09
N ALA A 69 3.46 1.52 7.03
CA ALA A 69 2.09 1.52 7.54
C ALA A 69 2.05 1.87 9.04
N THR A 70 2.96 1.29 9.83
CA THR A 70 3.08 1.57 11.28
C THR A 70 3.39 3.04 11.53
N GLN A 71 4.42 3.57 10.84
CA GLN A 71 4.85 4.95 10.99
C GLN A 71 3.71 5.94 10.70
N HIS A 72 2.96 5.71 9.62
CA HIS A 72 1.84 6.59 9.27
C HIS A 72 0.67 6.47 10.25
N MET A 73 0.42 5.29 10.82
CA MET A 73 -0.57 5.15 11.89
C MET A 73 -0.14 5.85 13.18
N GLU A 74 1.13 5.74 13.57
CA GLU A 74 1.65 6.47 14.71
C GLU A 74 1.54 7.99 14.52
N GLN A 75 1.75 8.49 13.30
CA GLN A 75 1.50 9.89 12.98
C GLN A 75 0.03 10.26 13.19
N LEU A 76 -0.92 9.45 12.73
CA LEU A 76 -2.35 9.69 12.97
C LEU A 76 -2.71 9.64 14.46
N MET A 77 -2.10 8.75 15.25
CA MET A 77 -2.34 8.70 16.69
C MET A 77 -1.93 9.99 17.40
N ASN A 78 -0.76 10.52 17.01
CA ASN A 78 -0.16 11.69 17.64
C ASN A 78 -0.66 13.02 17.06
N MET A 79 -1.38 12.99 15.93
CA MET A 79 -1.95 14.18 15.34
C MET A 79 -3.08 14.74 16.22
N LYS A 80 -3.07 16.05 16.42
CA LYS A 80 -4.18 16.79 17.01
C LYS A 80 -5.09 17.27 15.89
N MET A 81 -6.17 16.53 15.63
CA MET A 81 -7.10 16.86 14.57
C MET A 81 -8.14 17.90 14.98
N LEU A 82 -8.59 18.70 14.02
CA LEU A 82 -9.66 19.68 14.13
C LEU A 82 -11.02 18.97 14.04
N GLY A 83 -11.45 18.37 15.15
CA GLY A 83 -12.74 17.68 15.28
C GLY A 83 -12.62 16.56 16.31
N ASP A 84 -13.20 16.77 17.49
CA ASP A 84 -12.91 15.93 18.66
C ASP A 84 -13.38 14.47 18.46
N GLU A 85 -14.55 14.28 17.85
CA GLU A 85 -15.13 12.95 17.61
C GLU A 85 -14.47 12.21 16.43
N ILE A 86 -14.32 12.86 15.28
CA ILE A 86 -13.65 12.29 14.10
C ILE A 86 -12.16 12.01 14.39
N GLY A 87 -11.50 12.94 15.10
CA GLY A 87 -10.14 12.79 15.63
C GLY A 87 -9.98 11.57 16.53
N SER A 88 -10.93 11.38 17.45
CA SER A 88 -10.95 10.22 18.34
C SER A 88 -11.09 8.91 17.55
N GLN A 89 -12.04 8.82 16.61
CA GLN A 89 -12.25 7.62 15.80
C GLN A 89 -11.00 7.24 14.99
N ILE A 90 -10.35 8.21 14.36
CA ILE A 90 -9.12 7.97 13.59
C ILE A 90 -7.99 7.50 14.49
N ARG A 91 -7.84 8.08 15.69
CA ARG A 91 -6.85 7.65 16.67
C ARG A 91 -7.12 6.23 17.16
N THR A 92 -8.37 5.85 17.39
CA THR A 92 -8.75 4.48 17.76
C THR A 92 -8.37 3.48 16.67
N LEU A 93 -8.69 3.77 15.41
CA LEU A 93 -8.32 2.89 14.29
C LEU A 93 -6.81 2.78 14.13
N ALA A 94 -6.09 3.90 14.24
CA ALA A 94 -4.63 3.91 14.18
C ALA A 94 -4.01 3.11 15.33
N GLN A 95 -4.55 3.23 16.54
CA GLN A 95 -4.12 2.46 17.70
C GLN A 95 -4.36 0.97 17.53
N GLU A 96 -5.53 0.58 17.01
CA GLU A 96 -5.85 -0.82 16.69
C GLU A 96 -4.85 -1.38 15.67
N GLN A 97 -4.52 -0.62 14.62
CA GLN A 97 -3.55 -1.06 13.63
C GLN A 97 -2.16 -1.28 14.23
N VAL A 98 -1.68 -0.33 15.03
CA VAL A 98 -0.36 -0.44 15.68
C VAL A 98 -0.31 -1.65 16.62
N GLN A 99 -1.41 -1.97 17.31
CA GLN A 99 -1.49 -3.18 18.15
C GLN A 99 -1.48 -4.47 17.32
N ASN A 100 -2.17 -4.48 16.18
CA ASN A 100 -2.23 -5.64 15.29
C ASN A 100 -0.94 -5.87 14.50
N GLN A 101 -0.10 -4.84 14.40
CA GLN A 101 1.14 -4.87 13.63
C GLN A 101 2.12 -5.96 14.08
N ALA A 102 2.27 -6.17 15.39
CA ALA A 102 3.13 -7.22 15.93
C ALA A 102 2.67 -8.62 15.52
N GLN A 103 1.36 -8.83 15.42
CA GLN A 103 0.81 -10.10 14.94
C GLN A 103 1.12 -10.31 13.47
N ILE A 104 0.94 -9.28 12.63
CA ILE A 104 1.25 -9.36 11.20
C ILE A 104 2.73 -9.72 11.01
N GLN A 105 3.64 -9.05 11.73
CA GLN A 105 5.08 -9.33 11.65
C GLN A 105 5.42 -10.76 12.05
N ALA A 106 4.89 -11.25 13.18
CA ALA A 106 5.14 -12.61 13.64
C ALA A 106 4.66 -13.68 12.64
N GLN A 107 3.57 -13.43 11.91
CA GLN A 107 3.07 -14.37 10.91
C GLN A 107 3.88 -14.30 9.61
N VAL A 108 4.37 -13.13 9.22
CA VAL A 108 5.32 -12.97 8.10
C VAL A 108 6.61 -13.72 8.40
N GLU A 109 7.17 -13.56 9.60
CA GLU A 109 8.39 -14.25 10.04
C GLU A 109 8.23 -15.78 10.07
N LYS A 110 7.09 -16.30 10.54
CA LYS A 110 6.80 -17.74 10.47
C LYS A 110 6.76 -18.26 9.05
N LEU A 111 6.19 -17.48 8.14
CA LEU A 111 6.10 -17.82 6.73
C LEU A 111 7.48 -17.81 6.06
N GLU A 112 8.37 -16.89 6.46
CA GLU A 112 9.75 -16.78 5.97
C GLU A 112 10.70 -17.82 6.57
N SER A 113 10.66 -18.03 7.88
CA SER A 113 11.57 -18.92 8.61
C SER A 113 11.36 -20.40 8.31
N ARG A 114 10.20 -20.80 7.77
CA ARG A 114 9.95 -22.19 7.43
C ARG A 114 10.86 -22.64 6.28
N SER A 115 11.71 -23.62 6.56
CA SER A 115 12.74 -24.08 5.62
C SER A 115 12.14 -24.64 4.31
N GLY A 116 12.80 -24.40 3.18
CA GLY A 116 12.32 -24.82 1.86
C GLY A 116 12.08 -26.34 1.72
N LEU A 117 12.86 -27.18 2.40
CA LEU A 117 12.63 -28.63 2.44
C LEU A 117 11.34 -28.99 3.19
N MET A 118 11.06 -28.32 4.31
CA MET A 118 9.80 -28.50 5.06
C MET A 118 8.60 -28.02 4.25
N LYS A 119 8.74 -26.93 3.49
CA LYS A 119 7.70 -26.43 2.58
C LYS A 119 7.38 -27.42 1.47
N LYS A 120 8.39 -28.10 0.90
CA LYS A 120 8.21 -29.11 -0.15
C LYS A 120 7.56 -30.40 0.35
N LEU A 121 7.88 -30.84 1.58
CA LEU A 121 7.36 -32.09 2.15
C LEU A 121 5.98 -31.93 2.81
N PHE A 122 5.72 -30.79 3.45
CA PHE A 122 4.53 -30.58 4.29
C PHE A 122 3.69 -29.36 3.88
N GLY A 123 4.05 -28.68 2.78
CA GLY A 123 3.37 -27.47 2.31
C GLY A 123 3.79 -26.19 3.07
N PRO A 124 3.30 -25.02 2.62
CA PRO A 124 3.51 -23.75 3.31
C PRO A 124 2.78 -23.73 4.67
N ASP A 125 3.08 -22.73 5.52
CA ASP A 125 2.38 -22.57 6.80
C ASP A 125 0.97 -22.02 6.58
N TYR A 126 0.02 -22.93 6.33
CA TYR A 126 -1.39 -22.59 6.10
C TYR A 126 -2.02 -21.84 7.28
N LYS A 127 -1.54 -22.05 8.51
CA LYS A 127 -2.03 -21.31 9.68
C LYS A 127 -1.54 -19.87 9.61
N ALA A 128 -0.26 -19.64 9.35
CA ALA A 128 0.28 -18.30 9.15
C ALA A 128 -0.41 -17.58 7.98
N ILE A 129 -0.58 -18.27 6.84
CA ILE A 129 -1.30 -17.74 5.66
C ILE A 129 -2.74 -17.35 6.02
N LYS A 130 -3.50 -18.23 6.68
CA LYS A 130 -4.88 -17.93 7.09
C LYS A 130 -4.95 -16.70 7.99
N ASN A 131 -4.02 -16.57 8.95
CA ASN A 131 -3.98 -15.40 9.82
C ASN A 131 -3.61 -14.13 9.03
N LEU A 132 -2.68 -14.20 8.08
CA LEU A 132 -2.34 -13.07 7.22
C LEU A 132 -3.53 -12.65 6.33
N ASN A 133 -4.30 -13.61 5.79
CA ASN A 133 -5.52 -13.31 5.05
C ASN A 133 -6.56 -12.59 5.92
N GLN A 134 -6.78 -13.07 7.15
CA GLN A 134 -7.67 -12.40 8.10
C GLN A 134 -7.19 -10.97 8.42
N GLN A 135 -5.89 -10.77 8.61
CA GLN A 135 -5.33 -9.43 8.86
C GLN A 135 -5.49 -8.51 7.64
N MET A 136 -5.36 -9.02 6.41
CA MET A 136 -5.63 -8.24 5.20
C MET A 136 -7.11 -7.82 5.09
N GLU A 137 -8.05 -8.67 5.49
CA GLU A 137 -9.48 -8.35 5.54
C GLU A 137 -9.78 -7.27 6.61
N GLN A 138 -9.15 -7.36 7.78
CA GLN A 138 -9.24 -6.34 8.82
C GLN A 138 -8.69 -5.00 8.33
N ASN A 139 -7.50 -5.00 7.71
CA ASN A 139 -6.92 -3.83 7.07
C ASN A 139 -7.84 -3.25 6.00
N GLN A 140 -8.51 -4.07 5.19
CA GLN A 140 -9.44 -3.61 4.16
C GLN A 140 -10.65 -2.89 4.77
N THR A 141 -11.16 -3.41 5.89
CA THR A 141 -12.25 -2.78 6.64
C THR A 141 -11.80 -1.44 7.23
N MET A 142 -10.59 -1.39 7.80
CA MET A 142 -10.01 -0.15 8.33
C MET A 142 -9.78 0.90 7.24
N ILE A 143 -9.27 0.49 6.06
CA ILE A 143 -9.10 1.35 4.89
C ILE A 143 -10.44 2.03 4.54
N GLN A 144 -11.53 1.26 4.47
CA GLN A 144 -12.85 1.81 4.17
C GLN A 144 -13.31 2.83 5.23
N GLN A 145 -13.07 2.54 6.51
CA GLN A 145 -13.42 3.47 7.59
C GLN A 145 -12.60 4.76 7.53
N LEU A 146 -11.28 4.66 7.31
CA LEU A 146 -10.42 5.82 7.15
C LEU A 146 -10.78 6.64 5.90
N GLU A 147 -11.19 6.01 4.81
CA GLU A 147 -11.69 6.70 3.62
C GLU A 147 -12.98 7.49 3.91
N MET A 148 -13.93 6.90 4.63
CA MET A 148 -15.15 7.59 5.05
C MET A 148 -14.85 8.79 5.94
N LEU A 149 -13.90 8.66 6.87
CA LEU A 149 -13.50 9.74 7.77
C LEU A 149 -12.70 10.82 7.02
N ALA A 150 -11.83 10.44 6.09
CA ALA A 150 -11.08 11.38 5.25
C ALA A 150 -11.99 12.28 4.39
N ASN A 151 -13.19 11.81 4.03
CA ASN A 151 -14.18 12.60 3.31
C ASN A 151 -14.96 13.58 4.20
N GLN A 152 -14.93 13.39 5.53
CA GLN A 152 -15.59 14.25 6.51
C GLN A 152 -14.66 15.31 7.09
N VAL A 153 -13.34 15.10 7.00
CA VAL A 153 -12.33 16.06 7.44
C VAL A 153 -12.27 17.25 6.46
N GLN A 154 -12.50 18.46 6.97
CA GLN A 154 -12.45 19.70 6.18
C GLN A 154 -11.03 20.23 6.00
N ASN A 155 -10.13 19.93 6.94
CA ASN A 155 -8.75 20.38 6.88
C ASN A 155 -7.97 19.57 5.82
N GLN A 156 -7.48 20.26 4.78
CA GLN A 156 -6.76 19.61 3.67
C GLN A 156 -5.46 18.93 4.11
N GLY A 157 -4.77 19.47 5.12
CA GLY A 157 -3.55 18.88 5.66
C GLY A 157 -3.83 17.55 6.36
N GLU A 158 -4.85 17.53 7.23
CA GLU A 158 -5.31 16.31 7.91
C GLU A 158 -5.82 15.27 6.91
N GLN A 159 -6.61 15.70 5.92
CA GLN A 159 -7.08 14.82 4.83
C GLN A 159 -5.90 14.20 4.07
N THR A 160 -4.84 14.96 3.79
CA THR A 160 -3.63 14.46 3.12
C THR A 160 -2.92 13.40 3.97
N GLN A 161 -2.81 13.62 5.28
CA GLN A 161 -2.21 12.63 6.18
C GLN A 161 -3.04 11.34 6.24
N LEU A 162 -4.37 11.43 6.29
CA LEU A 162 -5.24 10.25 6.21
C LEU A 162 -5.05 9.49 4.90
N ARG A 163 -5.02 10.19 3.77
CA ARG A 163 -4.81 9.58 2.45
C ARG A 163 -3.44 8.89 2.35
N THR A 164 -2.42 9.45 2.98
CA THR A 164 -1.08 8.87 3.04
C THR A 164 -1.07 7.58 3.87
N ALA A 165 -1.72 7.57 5.03
CA ALA A 165 -1.87 6.38 5.86
C ALA A 165 -2.69 5.28 5.16
N ILE A 166 -3.80 5.64 4.50
CA ILE A 166 -4.59 4.73 3.68
C ILE A 166 -3.74 4.08 2.59
N GLN A 167 -2.95 4.88 1.86
CA GLN A 167 -2.08 4.38 0.81
C GLN A 167 -1.03 3.41 1.36
N ALA A 168 -0.46 3.69 2.54
CA ALA A 168 0.50 2.78 3.18
C ALA A 168 -0.14 1.44 3.58
N LEU A 169 -1.38 1.45 4.09
CA LEU A 169 -2.13 0.21 4.37
C LEU A 169 -2.44 -0.59 3.10
N VAL A 170 -2.82 0.07 2.01
CA VAL A 170 -3.06 -0.59 0.72
C VAL A 170 -1.78 -1.27 0.22
N GLN A 171 -0.64 -0.59 0.32
CA GLN A 171 0.65 -1.17 -0.05
C GLN A 171 1.07 -2.33 0.86
N GLN A 172 0.81 -2.22 2.18
CA GLN A 172 1.00 -3.32 3.12
C GLN A 172 0.17 -4.55 2.70
N ASN A 173 -1.13 -4.39 2.46
CA ASN A 173 -2.00 -5.49 2.01
C ASN A 173 -1.52 -6.10 0.70
N THR A 174 -1.10 -5.27 -0.26
CA THR A 174 -0.57 -5.75 -1.54
C THR A 174 0.70 -6.58 -1.34
N ALA A 175 1.62 -6.13 -0.47
CA ALA A 175 2.85 -6.86 -0.16
C ALA A 175 2.57 -8.19 0.56
N LEU A 176 1.65 -8.18 1.54
CA LEU A 176 1.21 -9.39 2.24
C LEU A 176 0.56 -10.38 1.28
N GLN A 177 -0.30 -9.91 0.38
CA GLN A 177 -0.94 -10.74 -0.63
C GLN A 177 0.09 -11.36 -1.58
N ASN A 178 1.04 -10.57 -2.07
CA ASN A 178 2.12 -11.08 -2.92
C ASN A 178 2.96 -12.14 -2.20
N ARG A 179 3.22 -11.96 -0.90
CA ARG A 179 3.96 -12.90 -0.07
C ARG A 179 3.18 -14.21 0.15
N VAL A 180 1.90 -14.11 0.51
CA VAL A 180 1.00 -15.27 0.63
C VAL A 180 0.95 -16.05 -0.68
N GLN A 181 0.73 -15.37 -1.81
CA GLN A 181 0.69 -16.01 -3.12
C GLN A 181 2.01 -16.68 -3.50
N ALA A 182 3.15 -16.05 -3.20
CA ALA A 182 4.47 -16.66 -3.45
C ALA A 182 4.65 -17.97 -2.67
N GLU A 183 4.10 -18.05 -1.47
CA GLU A 183 4.20 -19.21 -0.58
C GLU A 183 3.19 -20.30 -0.94
N GLU A 184 1.98 -19.94 -1.36
CA GLU A 184 0.98 -20.88 -1.88
C GLU A 184 1.42 -21.51 -3.21
N LYS A 185 2.11 -20.76 -4.07
CA LYS A 185 2.66 -21.27 -5.35
C LYS A 185 3.73 -22.36 -5.16
N VAL A 186 4.31 -22.50 -3.97
CA VAL A 186 5.27 -23.58 -3.63
C VAL A 186 4.56 -24.93 -3.42
N GLY A 187 3.22 -24.97 -3.39
CA GLY A 187 2.46 -26.21 -3.20
C GLY A 187 1.25 -26.35 -4.12
N SER A 188 1.44 -27.03 -5.26
CA SER A 188 0.50 -28.11 -5.62
C SER A 188 1.11 -29.18 -6.52
N ALA A 189 2.30 -29.67 -6.16
CA ALA A 189 2.85 -30.89 -6.76
C ALA A 189 2.02 -32.16 -6.44
N PHE A 190 1.04 -32.08 -5.54
CA PHE A 190 0.05 -33.14 -5.30
C PHE A 190 -1.30 -32.86 -6.00
N GLY A 191 -1.61 -31.61 -6.35
CA GLY A 191 -2.82 -31.23 -7.07
C GLY A 191 -2.79 -31.55 -8.56
N TRP A 192 -1.62 -31.58 -9.21
CA TRP A 192 -1.51 -32.13 -10.57
C TRP A 192 -1.62 -33.67 -10.61
N LEU A 193 -1.18 -34.37 -9.54
CA LEU A 193 -1.22 -35.84 -9.50
C LEU A 193 -2.65 -36.37 -9.34
N PHE A 194 -3.48 -35.77 -8.49
CA PHE A 194 -4.92 -36.08 -8.41
C PHE A 194 -5.71 -35.69 -9.66
N LYS A 195 -5.13 -34.85 -10.54
CA LYS A 195 -5.71 -34.46 -11.83
C LYS A 195 -5.41 -35.46 -12.97
N LEU A 196 -4.58 -36.48 -12.74
CA LEU A 196 -4.24 -37.54 -13.69
C LEU A 196 -4.91 -38.90 -13.39
N ILE A 197 -5.50 -39.04 -12.21
CA ILE A 197 -6.27 -40.22 -11.76
C ILE A 197 -7.76 -39.91 -11.57
N SER A 198 -8.21 -38.72 -12.01
CA SER A 198 -9.62 -38.33 -12.16
C SER A 198 -9.96 -38.14 -13.63
#